data_AF-A0A5K0Z3H0-F1
#
_entry.id   AF-A0A5K0Z3H0-F1
#
_cell.length_a   1.000
_cell.length_b   1.000
_cell.length_c   1.000
_cell.angle_alpha   90.00
_cell.angle_beta   90.00
_cell.angle_gamma   90.00
#
_symmetry.space_group_name_H-M   'P 1'
#
loop_
_entity.id
_entity.type
_entity.pdbx_description
1 polymer ?
#
loop_
_entity_poly.entity_id
_entity_poly.type
_entity_poly.pdbx_seq_one_letter_code
_entity_poly.pdbx_strand_id
1 'polypeptide(L)' 'SVHEGRIYQLKLFCDKDYPEKPPSVRFYSRINLTCVNHETGV' A
#
# COMPACT_ATOMS: atom_id res chain seq x y z
N SER A 1 -19.60 4.75 2.13
CA SER A 1 -18.47 4.37 1.23
C SER A 1 -18.06 2.92 1.53
N VAL A 2 -17.73 2.07 0.54
CA VAL A 2 -17.46 0.61 0.75
C VAL A 2 -16.29 0.33 1.71
N HIS A 3 -15.37 1.29 1.84
CA HIS A 3 -14.18 1.20 2.70
C HIS A 3 -14.31 1.98 4.02
N GLU A 4 -15.47 2.60 4.27
CA GLU A 4 -15.71 3.40 5.46
C GLU A 4 -15.69 2.55 6.73
N GLY A 5 -15.01 3.03 7.78
CA GLY A 5 -14.89 2.33 9.06
C GLY A 5 -13.96 1.10 9.04
N ARG A 6 -13.28 0.80 7.93
CA ARG A 6 -12.32 -0.32 7.84
C ARG A 6 -10.90 0.16 8.12
N ILE A 7 -10.13 -0.65 8.84
CA ILE A 7 -8.70 -0.42 9.08
C ILE A 7 -7.89 -1.34 8.17
N TYR A 8 -6.95 -0.75 7.42
CA TYR A 8 -6.05 -1.45 6.52
C TYR A 8 -4.61 -1.23 6.94
N GLN A 9 -3.79 -2.27 6.82
CA GLN A 9 -2.37 -2.20 7.09
C GLN A 9 -1.60 -1.96 5.78
N LEU A 10 -0.64 -1.04 5.84
CA LEU A 10 0.31 -0.76 4.77
C LEU A 10 1.70 -1.24 5.17
N LYS A 11 2.50 -1.68 4.20
CA LYS A 11 3.94 -1.88 4.37
C LYS A 11 4.67 -0.80 3.59
N LEU A 12 5.53 -0.06 4.29
CA LEU A 12 6.45 0.91 3.70
C LEU A 12 7.83 0.28 3.66
N PHE A 13 8.52 0.41 2.53
CA PHE A 13 9.89 -0.02 2.38
C PHE A 13 10.73 1.14 1.86
N CYS A 14 11.59 1.67 2.74
CA CYS A 14 12.63 2.63 2.41
C CYS A 14 13.86 1.83 1.96
N ASP A 15 14.24 1.96 0.70
CA ASP A 15 15.47 1.35 0.19
C ASP A 15 16.68 2.26 0.48
N LYS A 16 17.83 1.92 -0.13
CA LYS A 16 19.10 2.64 0.08
C LYS A 16 19.09 4.07 -0.47
N ASP A 17 18.18 4.38 -1.39
CA ASP A 17 18.10 5.68 -2.05
C ASP A 17 17.18 6.64 -1.27
N TYR A 18 16.58 6.22 -0.15
CA TYR A 18 15.83 7.11 0.72
C TYR A 18 16.78 8.07 1.47
N PRO A 19 16.50 9.39 1.56
CA PRO A 19 15.25 10.06 1.20
C PRO A 19 15.20 10.65 -0.22
N GLU A 20 16.24 10.49 -1.05
CA GLU A 20 16.28 11.02 -2.42
C GLU A 20 15.17 10.42 -3.29
N LYS A 21 14.86 9.13 -3.10
CA LYS A 21 13.65 8.47 -3.62
C LYS A 21 12.65 8.22 -2.50
N PRO A 22 11.33 8.34 -2.76
CA PRO A 22 10.31 8.03 -1.78
C PRO A 22 10.26 6.52 -1.46
N PRO A 23 9.69 6.12 -0.31
CA PRO A 23 9.52 4.71 0.01
C PRO A 23 8.53 4.06 -0.95
N SER A 24 8.72 2.78 -1.22
CA SER A 24 7.67 1.97 -1.85
C SER A 24 6.60 1.62 -0.81
N VAL A 25 5.34 1.70 -1.23
CA VAL A 25 4.17 1.46 -0.36
C VAL A 25 3.31 0.38 -1.00
N ARG A 26 2.85 -0.57 -0.19
CA ARG A 26 1.84 -1.55 -0.61
C ARG A 26 0.87 -1.87 0.49
N PHE A 27 -0.35 -2.24 0.12
CA PHE A 27 -1.33 -2.80 1.02
C PHE A 27 -0.90 -4.20 1.48
N TYR A 28 -0.80 -4.38 2.80
CA TYR A 28 -0.64 -5.70 3.39
C TYR A 28 -1.98 -6.40 3.52
N SER A 29 -3.01 -5.65 3.89
CA SER A 29 -4.39 -6.13 3.88
C SER A 29 -4.88 -6.27 2.44
N ARG A 30 -5.54 -7.38 2.09
CA ARG A 30 -6.20 -7.52 0.79
C ARG A 30 -7.30 -6.44 0.65
N ILE A 31 -7.25 -5.70 -0.45
CA ILE A 31 -8.21 -4.64 -0.76
C ILE A 31 -8.64 -4.76 -2.23
N ASN A 32 -9.92 -4.51 -2.49
CA ASN A 32 -10.45 -4.36 -3.83
C ASN A 32 -10.61 -2.86 -4.11
N LEU A 33 -9.58 -2.25 -4.68
CA LEU A 33 -9.53 -0.84 -5.05
C LEU A 33 -8.94 -0.76 -6.46
N THR A 34 -9.57 -0.04 -7.37
CA THR A 34 -9.24 -0.08 -8.81
C THR A 34 -7.78 0.27 -9.14
N CYS A 35 -7.13 1.07 -8.30
CA CYS A 35 -5.72 1.46 -8.46
C CYS A 35 -4.74 0.59 -7.66
N VAL A 36 -5.20 -0.52 -7.08
CA VAL A 36 -4.38 -1.46 -6.31
C VAL A 36 -4.47 -2.83 -6.94
N ASN A 37 -3.32 -3.41 -7.24
CA ASN A 37 -3.19 -4.76 -7.71
C ASN A 37 -3.62 -5.75 -6.60
N HIS A 38 -4.53 -6.65 -6.94
CA HIS A 38 -5.13 -7.59 -5.99
C HIS A 38 -4.18 -8.68 -5.48
N GLU A 39 -3.13 -8.99 -6.25
CA GLU A 39 -2.16 -10.03 -5.92
C GLU A 39 -0.99 -9.46 -5.13
N THR A 40 -0.48 -8.29 -5.54
CA THR A 40 0.74 -7.69 -4.96
C THR A 40 0.45 -6.65 -3.88
N GLY A 41 -0.74 -6.05 -3.90
CA GLY A 41 -1.15 -4.94 -3.02
C GLY A 41 -0.54 -3.60 -3.40
N VAL A 42 0.11 -3.51 -4.56
CA VAL A 42 0.71 -2.27 -5.11
C VAL A 42 -0.34 -1.48 -5.85
#